data_AF-A0A522C8F4-F1
#
_entry.id   AF-A0A522C8F4-F1
#
_cell.length_a   1.000
_cell.length_b   1.000
_cell.length_c   1.000
_cell.angle_alpha   90.00
_cell.angle_beta   90.00
_cell.angle_gamma   90.00
#
_symmetry.space_group_name_H-M   'P 1'
#
loop_
_entity.id
_entity.type
_entity.pdbx_description
1 polymer ?
#
loop_
_entity_poly.entity_id
_entity_poly.type
_entity_poly.pdbx_seq_one_letter_code
_entity_poly.pdbx_strand_id
1 'polypeptide(L)'
;MTLLLDTPPDPAPGAAETHWVSIRHLQRAVAYLGAQGLDSAAWLARADIAPECLHNGDGKIGLAALERLLAIAMQELDVPCLGLDMA
;
A
#
# COMPACT_ATOMS: atom_id res chain seq x y z
N MET A 1 20.42 4.26 -43.87
CA MET A 1 19.78 5.33 -43.07
C MET A 1 19.11 4.67 -41.89
N THR A 2 19.73 4.75 -40.71
CA THR A 2 19.25 4.07 -39.49
C THR A 2 18.26 4.98 -38.79
N LEU A 3 17.01 4.53 -38.66
CA LEU A 3 15.97 5.22 -37.88
C LEU A 3 16.30 5.03 -36.40
N LEU A 4 16.77 6.10 -35.76
CA LEU A 4 16.82 6.22 -34.30
C LEU A 4 15.36 6.23 -33.81
N LEU A 5 14.94 5.16 -33.13
CA LEU A 5 13.73 5.17 -32.33
C LEU A 5 13.97 6.18 -31.19
N ASP A 6 13.24 7.28 -31.24
CA ASP A 6 13.10 8.24 -30.16
C ASP A 6 12.31 7.53 -29.04
N THR A 7 13.03 6.79 -28.19
CA THR A 7 12.44 6.21 -26.98
C THR A 7 12.01 7.39 -26.11
N PRO A 8 10.70 7.54 -25.80
CA PRO A 8 10.27 8.59 -24.90
C PRO A 8 11.03 8.44 -23.58
N PRO A 9 11.47 9.53 -22.95
CA PRO A 9 12.15 9.45 -21.67
C PRO A 9 11.26 8.69 -20.69
N ASP A 10 11.84 7.68 -20.04
CA ASP A 10 11.26 7.03 -18.86
C ASP A 10 10.71 8.15 -17.96
N PRO A 11 9.44 8.06 -17.50
CA PRO A 11 8.91 9.09 -16.62
C PRO A 11 9.85 9.19 -15.44
N ALA A 12 10.63 10.28 -15.39
CA ALA A 12 11.47 10.63 -14.26
C ALA A 12 10.63 10.42 -12.99
N PRO A 13 11.18 9.88 -11.88
CA PRO A 13 10.43 9.68 -10.64
C PRO A 13 9.86 11.04 -10.21
N GLY A 14 8.63 11.26 -10.63
CA GLY A 14 8.17 12.57 -11.06
C GLY A 14 6.94 12.87 -10.26
N ALA A 15 7.08 13.85 -9.37
CA ALA A 15 6.10 14.27 -8.39
C ALA A 15 5.67 13.12 -7.47
N ALA A 16 6.01 13.23 -6.18
CA ALA A 16 5.33 12.45 -5.16
C ALA A 16 3.84 12.83 -5.21
N GLU A 17 3.06 12.10 -6.02
CA GLU A 17 1.63 12.27 -6.08
C GLU A 17 1.13 12.13 -4.65
N THR A 18 0.61 13.22 -4.11
CA THR A 18 0.30 13.31 -2.70
C THR A 18 -1.10 12.73 -2.47
N HIS A 19 -1.27 11.49 -2.90
CA HIS A 19 -2.50 10.74 -2.69
C HIS A 19 -2.54 10.28 -1.25
N TRP A 20 -3.66 10.53 -0.60
CA TRP A 20 -3.88 10.23 0.81
C TRP A 20 -5.05 9.27 0.95
N VAL A 21 -4.96 8.38 1.94
CA VAL A 21 -6.06 7.50 2.34
C VAL A 21 -6.34 7.67 3.83
N SER A 22 -7.60 7.56 4.21
CA SER A 22 -7.99 7.62 5.62
C SER A 22 -7.41 6.44 6.41
N ILE A 23 -6.95 6.70 7.63
CA ILE A 23 -6.48 5.67 8.56
C ILE A 23 -7.57 4.61 8.85
N ARG A 24 -8.86 4.94 8.70
CA ARG A 24 -9.96 3.95 8.76
C ARG A 24 -9.79 2.81 7.76
N HIS A 25 -9.27 3.07 6.56
CA HIS A 25 -9.02 2.02 5.57
C HIS A 25 -7.82 1.17 5.95
N LEU A 26 -6.75 1.80 6.47
CA LEU A 26 -5.62 1.07 7.04
C LEU A 26 -6.07 0.16 8.18
N GLN A 27 -6.89 0.67 9.12
CA GLN A 27 -7.44 -0.13 10.23
C GLN A 27 -8.25 -1.33 9.73
N ARG A 28 -9.10 -1.15 8.71
CA ARG A 28 -9.86 -2.26 8.10
C ARG A 28 -8.93 -3.30 7.47
N ALA A 29 -7.92 -2.86 6.72
CA ALA A 29 -6.93 -3.76 6.12
C ALA A 29 -6.17 -4.54 7.19
N VAL A 30 -5.69 -3.87 8.24
CA VAL A 30 -4.96 -4.50 9.35
C VAL A 30 -5.85 -5.52 10.09
N ALA A 31 -7.12 -5.18 10.36
CA ALA A 31 -8.06 -6.09 11.00
C ALA A 31 -8.34 -7.33 10.12
N TYR A 32 -8.50 -7.14 8.81
CA TYR A 32 -8.67 -8.24 7.87
C TYR A 32 -7.45 -9.17 7.85
N LEU A 33 -6.23 -8.61 7.73
CA LEU A 33 -4.99 -9.41 7.73
C LEU A 33 -4.81 -10.16 9.06
N GLY A 34 -5.14 -9.52 10.19
CA GLY A 34 -5.14 -10.18 11.50
C GLY A 34 -6.12 -11.36 11.57
N ALA A 35 -7.29 -11.26 10.94
CA ALA A 35 -8.25 -12.37 10.86
C ALA A 35 -7.73 -13.55 10.02
N GLN A 36 -6.81 -13.30 9.08
CA GLN A 36 -6.11 -14.35 8.32
C GLN A 36 -4.92 -14.97 9.07
N GLY A 37 -4.71 -14.58 10.34
CA GLY A 37 -3.62 -15.07 11.17
C GLY A 37 -2.27 -14.39 10.92
N LEU A 38 -2.26 -13.26 10.19
CA LEU A 38 -1.04 -12.50 9.93
C LEU A 38 -0.70 -11.56 11.09
N ASP A 39 0.59 -11.47 11.42
CA ASP A 39 1.09 -10.55 12.45
C ASP A 39 1.11 -9.10 11.94
N SER A 40 0.01 -8.40 12.14
CA SER A 40 -0.15 -6.99 11.77
C SER A 40 1.04 -6.07 12.14
N ALA A 41 1.77 -6.31 13.25
CA ALA A 41 2.90 -5.47 13.64
C ALA A 41 4.11 -5.64 12.71
N ALA A 42 4.48 -6.89 12.39
CA ALA A 42 5.57 -7.19 11.46
C ALA A 42 5.29 -6.62 10.06
N TRP A 43 4.03 -6.62 9.66
CA TRP A 43 3.57 -6.16 8.36
C TRP A 43 3.55 -4.65 8.22
N LEU A 44 3.09 -3.93 9.24
CA LEU A 44 3.19 -2.48 9.30
C LEU A 44 4.64 -2.01 9.26
N ALA A 45 5.55 -2.69 9.96
CA ALA A 45 6.97 -2.40 9.91
C ALA A 45 7.55 -2.58 8.49
N ARG A 46 7.19 -3.65 7.77
CA ARG A 46 7.61 -3.86 6.36
C ARG A 46 7.06 -2.80 5.40
N ALA A 47 5.89 -2.23 5.71
CA ALA A 47 5.27 -1.16 4.94
C ALA A 47 5.74 0.25 5.33
N ASP A 48 6.68 0.37 6.29
CA ASP A 48 7.15 1.65 6.85
C ASP A 48 6.02 2.46 7.51
N ILE A 49 5.06 1.78 8.15
CA ILE A 49 3.93 2.39 8.85
C ILE A 49 4.13 2.24 10.35
N ALA A 50 4.18 3.36 11.07
CA ALA A 50 4.23 3.34 12.52
C ALA A 50 2.89 2.83 13.09
N PRO A 51 2.88 1.84 14.01
CA PRO A 51 1.65 1.27 14.54
C PRO A 51 0.79 2.29 15.29
N GLU A 52 1.42 3.31 15.87
CA GLU A 52 0.74 4.43 16.53
C GLU A 52 -0.22 5.21 15.60
N CYS A 53 0.00 5.17 14.28
CA CYS A 53 -0.93 5.76 13.32
C CYS A 53 -2.32 5.14 13.44
N LEU A 54 -2.43 3.86 13.80
CA LEU A 54 -3.72 3.18 13.96
C LEU A 54 -4.58 3.76 15.08
N HIS A 55 -4.02 4.51 16.03
CA HIS A 55 -4.80 5.14 17.11
C HIS A 55 -5.53 6.40 16.65
N ASN A 56 -5.11 7.01 15.54
CA ASN A 56 -5.71 8.24 15.02
C ASN A 56 -6.65 7.94 13.85
N GLY A 57 -7.86 7.45 14.14
CA GLY A 57 -8.83 7.05 13.11
C GLY A 57 -9.22 8.15 12.12
N ASP A 58 -9.15 9.42 12.52
CA ASP A 58 -9.49 10.59 11.68
C ASP A 58 -8.31 11.11 10.86
N GLY A 59 -7.11 10.55 11.06
CA GLY A 59 -5.94 10.93 10.30
C GLY A 59 -5.86 10.30 8.91
N LYS A 60 -4.75 10.58 8.22
CA LYS A 60 -4.48 10.14 6.86
C LYS A 60 -3.06 9.60 6.75
N ILE A 61 -2.85 8.64 5.88
CA ILE A 61 -1.53 8.12 5.49
C ILE A 61 -1.35 8.27 3.98
N GLY A 62 -0.11 8.28 3.52
CA GLY A 62 0.18 8.28 2.09
C GLY A 62 -0.37 7.01 1.45
N LEU A 63 -0.99 7.13 0.27
CA LEU A 63 -1.52 5.99 -0.48
C LEU A 63 -0.44 4.94 -0.74
N ALA A 64 0.78 5.38 -1.09
CA ALA A 64 1.92 4.50 -1.32
C ALA A 64 2.32 3.64 -0.09
N ALA A 65 2.01 4.07 1.13
CA ALA A 65 2.22 3.25 2.31
C ALA A 65 1.18 2.13 2.40
N LEU A 66 -0.09 2.44 2.11
CA LEU A 66 -1.16 1.44 2.04
C LEU A 66 -0.91 0.45 0.89
N GLU A 67 -0.55 0.93 -0.30
CA GLU A 67 -0.26 0.06 -1.46
C GLU A 67 0.89 -0.90 -1.18
N ARG A 68 1.94 -0.45 -0.49
CA ARG A 68 3.02 -1.32 -0.03
C ARG A 68 2.51 -2.40 0.91
N LEU A 69 1.69 -2.05 1.90
CA LEU A 69 1.08 -3.04 2.80
C LEU A 69 0.27 -4.09 2.03
N LEU A 70 -0.57 -3.64 1.09
CA LEU A 70 -1.44 -4.52 0.29
C LEU A 70 -0.63 -5.40 -0.67
N ALA A 71 0.40 -4.86 -1.31
CA ALA A 71 1.26 -5.63 -2.21
C ALA A 71 1.97 -6.77 -1.48
N ILE A 72 2.46 -6.52 -0.26
CA ILE A 72 3.02 -7.58 0.57
C ILE A 72 1.91 -8.60 0.89
N ALA A 73 0.68 -8.15 1.18
CA ALA A 73 -0.38 -9.02 1.68
C ALA A 73 -0.86 -9.98 0.60
N MET A 74 -0.98 -9.47 -0.62
CA MET A 74 -1.29 -10.26 -1.81
C MET A 74 -0.23 -11.34 -2.07
N GLN A 75 1.06 -11.05 -1.82
CA GLN A 75 2.14 -12.03 -2.01
C GLN A 75 2.08 -13.17 -1.00
N GLU A 76 1.71 -12.93 0.26
CA GLU A 76 1.75 -13.99 1.27
C GLU A 76 0.42 -14.73 1.44
N LEU A 77 -0.69 -14.12 1.04
CA LEU A 77 -2.00 -14.77 1.02
C LEU A 77 -2.32 -15.42 -0.34
N ASP A 78 -1.53 -15.17 -1.38
CA ASP A 78 -1.79 -15.60 -2.76
C ASP A 78 -3.17 -15.14 -3.29
N VAL A 79 -3.61 -13.95 -2.85
CA VAL A 79 -4.91 -13.36 -3.24
C VAL A 79 -4.66 -12.15 -4.15
N PRO A 80 -4.94 -12.25 -5.47
CA PRO A 80 -4.61 -11.19 -6.43
C PRO A 80 -5.52 -9.94 -6.34
N CYS A 81 -6.62 -9.98 -5.58
CA CYS A 81 -7.61 -8.90 -5.51
C CYS A 81 -8.05 -8.57 -4.07
N LEU A 82 -7.10 -8.46 -3.14
CA LEU A 82 -7.38 -8.27 -1.71
C LEU A 82 -8.26 -7.05 -1.39
N GLY A 83 -8.20 -6.00 -2.23
CA GLY A 83 -9.07 -4.82 -2.15
C GLY A 83 -10.58 -5.11 -2.31
N LEU A 84 -10.95 -6.14 -3.06
CA LEU A 84 -12.36 -6.52 -3.27
C LEU A 84 -12.92 -7.32 -2.07
N ASP A 85 -12.10 -8.14 -1.42
CA ASP A 85 -12.48 -8.87 -0.20
C ASP A 85 -12.69 -7.94 1.00
N MET A 86 -12.06 -6.76 1.01
CA MET A 86 -12.15 -5.79 2.10
C MET A 86 -13.30 -4.79 1.98
N ALA A 87 -13.97 -4.73 0.81
CA ALA A 87 -14.98 -3.71 0.46
C ALA A 87 -16.21 -3.76 1.37
#